data_AF-V5IB51-F1
#
_entry.id   AF-V5IB51-F1
#
_cell.length_a   1.000
_cell.length_b   1.000
_cell.length_c   1.000
_cell.angle_alpha   90.00
_cell.angle_beta   90.00
_cell.angle_gamma   90.00
#
_symmetry.space_group_name_H-M   'P 1'
#
loop_
_entity.id
_entity.type
_entity.pdbx_description
1 polymer ?
#
loop_
_entity_poly.entity_id
_entity_poly.type
_entity_poly.pdbx_seq_one_letter_code
_entity_poly.pdbx_strand_id
1 'polypeptide(L)'
;RLRRLMKKEAKERRRKERMGWDNEYLHYTNSDNPFGDGNLLSTFVWNKKLSKEGLTGVSPEELETRNRFKQEENKKELEKVKKRRLERELERQKREEETQMLQRSKEAAQFEEWERQEDQFHLEQARLRSHIRIQ
;
A
#
# COMPACT_ATOMS: atom_id res chain seq x y z
N ARG A 1 -31.33 -34.73 12.54
CA ARG A 1 -30.95 -34.31 11.16
C ARG A 1 -30.44 -32.87 11.11
N LEU A 2 -31.17 -31.88 11.67
CA LEU A 2 -30.81 -30.45 11.69
C LEU A 2 -29.39 -30.14 12.18
N ARG A 3 -28.96 -30.73 13.32
CA ARG A 3 -27.59 -30.53 13.84
C ARG A 3 -26.47 -30.96 12.87
N ARG A 4 -26.70 -32.03 12.09
CA ARG A 4 -25.72 -32.49 11.09
C ARG A 4 -25.63 -31.52 9.90
N LEU A 5 -26.77 -30.96 9.48
CA LEU A 5 -26.84 -29.95 8.42
C LEU A 5 -26.10 -28.67 8.84
N MET A 6 -26.42 -28.12 10.01
CA MET A 6 -25.73 -26.98 10.60
C MET A 6 -24.21 -27.20 10.71
N LYS A 7 -23.79 -28.38 11.17
CA LYS A 7 -22.35 -28.72 11.28
C LYS A 7 -21.67 -28.80 9.90
N LYS A 8 -22.36 -29.30 8.87
CA LYS A 8 -21.85 -29.37 7.50
C LYS A 8 -21.70 -27.97 6.91
N GLU A 9 -22.71 -27.13 7.07
CA GLU A 9 -22.73 -25.76 6.59
C GLU A 9 -21.68 -24.87 7.27
N ALA A 10 -21.51 -25.01 8.59
CA ALA A 10 -20.42 -24.34 9.32
C ALA A 10 -19.03 -24.81 8.87
N LYS A 11 -18.87 -26.08 8.50
CA LYS A 11 -17.61 -26.60 7.94
C LYS A 11 -17.31 -25.99 6.56
N GLU A 12 -18.33 -25.88 5.70
CA GLU A 12 -18.22 -25.24 4.39
C GLU A 12 -17.91 -23.75 4.50
N ARG A 13 -18.58 -23.03 5.41
CA ARG A 13 -18.28 -21.60 5.68
C ARG A 13 -16.83 -21.40 6.11
N ARG A 14 -16.37 -22.19 7.08
CA ARG A 14 -14.96 -22.15 7.55
C ARG A 14 -13.96 -22.52 6.44
N ARG A 15 -14.35 -23.38 5.49
CA ARG A 15 -13.51 -23.72 4.33
C ARG A 15 -13.42 -22.55 3.36
N LYS A 16 -14.55 -21.90 3.06
CA LYS A 16 -14.63 -20.70 2.21
C LYS A 16 -13.81 -19.54 2.77
N GLU A 17 -13.96 -19.24 4.07
CA GLU A 17 -13.16 -18.20 4.75
C GLU A 17 -11.64 -18.48 4.65
N ARG A 18 -11.24 -19.75 4.75
CA ARG A 18 -9.82 -20.15 4.68
C ARG A 18 -9.21 -20.03 3.29
N MET A 19 -10.03 -20.11 2.23
CA MET A 19 -9.58 -20.00 0.84
C MET A 19 -9.18 -18.55 0.47
N GLY A 20 -9.45 -17.57 1.34
CA GLY A 20 -9.07 -16.18 1.11
C GLY A 20 -9.81 -15.55 -0.08
N TRP A 21 -11.01 -16.05 -0.39
CA TRP A 21 -11.85 -15.50 -1.44
C TRP A 21 -12.39 -14.14 -1.00
N ASP A 22 -12.19 -13.13 -1.83
CA ASP A 22 -12.74 -11.81 -1.62
C ASP A 22 -14.28 -11.88 -1.56
N ASN A 23 -14.90 -10.95 -0.81
CA ASN A 23 -16.34 -10.94 -0.55
C ASN A 23 -17.19 -10.97 -1.85
N GLU A 24 -16.62 -10.48 -2.95
CA GLU A 24 -17.22 -10.49 -4.28
C GLU A 24 -17.38 -11.89 -4.88
N TYR A 25 -16.44 -12.81 -4.63
CA TYR A 25 -16.46 -14.18 -5.16
C TYR A 25 -17.23 -15.17 -4.28
N LEU A 26 -17.61 -14.79 -3.06
CA LEU A 26 -18.36 -15.64 -2.12
C LEU A 26 -19.77 -15.99 -2.60
N HIS A 27 -20.32 -15.22 -3.55
CA HIS A 27 -21.65 -15.41 -4.13
C HIS A 27 -21.73 -16.61 -5.08
N TYR A 28 -20.60 -17.00 -5.67
CA TYR A 28 -20.59 -18.12 -6.61
C TYR A 28 -20.62 -19.46 -5.86
N THR A 29 -21.47 -20.34 -6.37
CA THR A 29 -21.54 -21.74 -5.91
C THR A 29 -21.19 -22.65 -7.08
N ASN A 30 -20.74 -23.88 -6.80
CA ASN A 30 -20.48 -24.87 -7.86
C ASN A 30 -21.70 -25.12 -8.77
N SER A 31 -22.91 -24.84 -8.28
CA SER A 31 -24.18 -24.98 -9.01
C SER A 31 -24.65 -23.71 -9.70
N ASP A 32 -24.17 -22.55 -9.26
CA ASP A 32 -24.55 -21.23 -9.76
C ASP A 32 -23.27 -20.45 -10.06
N ASN A 33 -22.61 -20.91 -11.13
CA ASN A 33 -21.35 -20.39 -11.62
C ASN A 33 -21.51 -19.90 -13.07
N PRO A 34 -21.34 -18.58 -13.34
CA PRO A 34 -21.49 -18.03 -14.69
C PRO A 34 -20.40 -18.50 -15.66
N PHE A 35 -19.30 -19.09 -15.17
CA PHE A 35 -18.20 -19.57 -15.99
C PHE A 35 -18.35 -21.03 -16.45
N GLY A 36 -19.45 -21.70 -16.07
CA GLY A 36 -19.74 -23.07 -16.49
C GLY A 36 -18.83 -24.14 -15.88
N ASP A 37 -18.05 -23.81 -14.84
CA ASP A 37 -17.23 -24.78 -14.10
C ASP A 37 -18.00 -25.36 -12.90
N GLY A 38 -18.18 -26.68 -12.88
CA GLY A 38 -18.85 -27.41 -11.79
C GLY A 38 -18.01 -27.61 -10.54
N ASN A 39 -16.72 -27.28 -10.58
CA ASN A 39 -15.76 -27.48 -9.49
C ASN A 39 -15.07 -26.19 -9.04
N LEU A 40 -15.73 -25.05 -9.21
CA LEU A 40 -15.22 -23.71 -8.89
C LEU A 40 -14.61 -23.61 -7.47
N LEU A 41 -15.21 -24.28 -6.48
CA LEU A 41 -14.74 -24.28 -5.08
C LEU A 41 -13.62 -25.29 -4.80
N SER A 42 -13.16 -26.05 -5.79
CA SER A 42 -12.05 -26.99 -5.62
C SER A 42 -10.70 -26.28 -5.64
N THR A 43 -9.77 -26.74 -4.81
CA THR A 43 -8.43 -26.16 -4.77
C THR A 43 -7.66 -26.59 -6.02
N PHE A 44 -7.15 -25.62 -6.77
CA PHE A 44 -6.33 -25.91 -7.95
C PHE A 44 -5.04 -26.66 -7.56
N VAL A 45 -4.74 -27.75 -8.28
CA VAL A 45 -3.52 -28.55 -8.11
C VAL A 45 -2.65 -28.42 -9.34
N TRP A 46 -1.44 -27.88 -9.17
CA TRP A 46 -0.48 -27.74 -10.26
C TRP A 46 0.30 -29.03 -10.47
N ASN A 47 -0.34 -30.03 -11.08
CA ASN A 47 0.23 -31.38 -11.26
C ASN A 47 1.62 -31.38 -11.92
N LYS A 48 1.84 -30.56 -12.95
CA LYS A 48 3.15 -30.43 -13.62
C LYS A 48 4.24 -29.90 -12.69
N LYS A 49 3.90 -28.96 -11.80
CA LYS A 49 4.82 -28.44 -10.78
C LYS A 49 5.13 -29.50 -9.72
N LEU A 50 4.12 -30.22 -9.25
CA LEU A 50 4.32 -31.33 -8.30
C LEU A 50 5.23 -32.41 -8.88
N SER A 51 5.03 -32.77 -10.15
CA SER A 51 5.91 -33.72 -10.86
C SER A 51 7.34 -33.19 -10.98
N LYS A 52 7.53 -31.92 -11.35
CA LYS A 52 8.85 -31.29 -11.41
C LYS A 52 9.54 -31.23 -10.03
N GLU A 53 8.78 -31.03 -8.96
CA GLU A 53 9.28 -30.99 -7.58
C GLU A 53 9.40 -32.39 -6.93
N GLY A 54 9.06 -33.47 -7.65
CA GLY A 54 9.13 -34.85 -7.13
C GLY A 54 8.07 -35.19 -6.08
N LEU A 55 6.98 -34.43 -6.00
CA LEU A 55 5.93 -34.52 -4.97
C LEU A 55 4.69 -35.28 -5.43
N THR A 56 4.77 -36.05 -6.52
CA THR A 56 3.64 -36.79 -7.09
C THR A 56 3.07 -37.88 -6.19
N GLY A 57 3.85 -38.39 -5.22
CA GLY A 57 3.42 -39.43 -4.27
C GLY A 57 3.05 -38.92 -2.87
N VAL A 58 3.05 -37.60 -2.64
CA VAL A 58 2.82 -37.00 -1.32
C VAL A 58 1.32 -36.86 -1.05
N SER A 59 0.91 -37.06 0.21
CA SER A 59 -0.50 -36.95 0.60
C SER A 59 -1.03 -35.52 0.39
N PRO A 60 -2.29 -35.35 -0.03
CA PRO A 60 -2.93 -34.03 -0.12
C PRO A 60 -2.80 -33.20 1.17
N GLU A 61 -2.83 -33.85 2.34
CA GLU A 61 -2.74 -33.20 3.66
C GLU A 61 -1.34 -32.62 3.93
N GLU A 62 -0.29 -33.33 3.51
CA GLU A 62 1.10 -32.87 3.62
C GLU A 62 1.35 -31.70 2.67
N LEU A 63 0.79 -31.75 1.45
CA LEU A 63 0.89 -30.67 0.48
C LEU A 63 0.16 -29.41 0.98
N GLU A 64 -1.03 -29.55 1.57
CA GLU A 64 -1.77 -28.44 2.18
C GLU A 64 -0.98 -27.80 3.32
N THR A 65 -0.38 -28.60 4.20
CA THR A 65 0.45 -28.09 5.30
C THR A 65 1.67 -27.34 4.81
N ARG A 66 2.35 -27.85 3.78
CA ARG A 66 3.49 -27.16 3.17
C ARG A 66 3.07 -25.86 2.48
N ASN A 67 1.93 -25.86 1.78
CA ASN A 67 1.41 -24.66 1.14
C ASN A 67 1.00 -23.61 2.17
N ARG A 68 0.37 -24.00 3.28
CA ARG A 68 0.03 -23.11 4.38
C ARG A 68 1.28 -22.45 4.97
N PHE A 69 2.33 -23.22 5.24
CA PHE A 69 3.60 -22.66 5.72
C PHE A 69 4.20 -21.66 4.73
N LYS A 70 4.22 -21.98 3.42
CA LYS A 70 4.67 -21.05 2.38
C LYS A 70 3.82 -19.76 2.34
N GLN A 71 2.50 -19.87 2.49
CA GLN A 71 1.59 -18.72 2.52
C GLN A 71 1.84 -17.82 3.74
N GLU A 72 2.06 -18.41 4.92
CA GLU A 72 2.39 -17.66 6.14
C GLU A 72 3.73 -16.93 6.00
N GLU A 73 4.76 -17.58 5.47
CA GLU A 73 6.05 -16.95 5.21
C GLU A 73 5.93 -15.81 4.19
N ASN A 74 5.20 -16.03 3.09
CA ASN A 74 4.91 -14.99 2.11
C ASN A 74 4.17 -13.79 2.74
N LYS A 75 3.21 -14.05 3.64
CA LYS A 75 2.48 -13.00 4.35
C LYS A 75 3.42 -12.17 5.23
N LYS A 76 4.31 -12.80 6.00
CA LYS A 76 5.32 -12.10 6.82
C LYS A 76 6.26 -11.25 5.96
N GLU A 77 6.73 -11.79 4.82
CA GLU A 77 7.58 -11.03 3.91
C GLU A 77 6.85 -9.84 3.28
N LEU A 78 5.58 -10.00 2.89
CA LEU A 78 4.73 -8.90 2.42
C LEU A 78 4.55 -7.82 3.48
N GLU A 79 4.33 -8.19 4.75
CA GLU A 79 4.25 -7.24 5.87
C GLU A 79 5.55 -6.46 6.06
N LYS A 80 6.72 -7.14 5.99
CA LYS A 80 8.03 -6.47 6.04
C LYS A 80 8.23 -5.50 4.88
N VAL A 81 7.80 -5.87 3.67
CA VAL A 81 7.88 -4.99 2.49
C VAL A 81 6.96 -3.79 2.64
N LYS A 82 5.73 -4.00 3.13
CA LYS A 82 4.78 -2.91 3.40
C LYS A 82 5.33 -1.93 4.42
N LYS A 83 5.91 -2.44 5.52
CA LYS A 83 6.56 -1.61 6.54
C LYS A 83 7.69 -0.78 5.95
N ARG A 84 8.60 -1.40 5.18
CA ARG A 84 9.70 -0.68 4.51
C ARG A 84 9.23 0.39 3.53
N ARG A 85 8.10 0.18 2.84
CA ARG A 85 7.50 1.19 1.95
C ARG A 85 6.98 2.40 2.74
N LEU A 86 6.27 2.15 3.84
CA LEU A 86 5.75 3.21 4.71
C LEU A 86 6.89 4.03 5.36
N GLU A 87 7.93 3.36 5.84
CA GLU A 87 9.10 4.02 6.42
C GLU A 87 9.80 4.94 5.40
N ARG A 88 9.99 4.46 4.17
CA ARG A 88 10.58 5.26 3.09
C ARG A 88 9.71 6.46 2.70
N GLU A 89 8.40 6.28 2.69
CA GLU A 89 7.48 7.37 2.37
C GLU A 89 7.47 8.44 3.45
N LEU A 90 7.48 8.05 4.74
CA LEU A 90 7.62 8.97 5.86
C LEU A 90 8.95 9.72 5.85
N GLU A 91 10.05 9.02 5.56
CA GLU A 91 11.37 9.64 5.45
C GLU A 91 11.42 10.65 4.28
N ARG A 92 10.86 10.29 3.12
CA ARG A 92 10.75 11.18 1.97
C ARG A 92 9.93 12.43 2.32
N GLN A 93 8.78 12.24 2.97
CA GLN A 93 7.90 13.34 3.38
C GLN A 93 8.62 14.29 4.36
N LYS A 94 9.30 13.76 5.38
CA LYS A 94 10.07 14.59 6.33
C LYS A 94 11.16 15.41 5.64
N ARG A 95 11.88 14.76 4.71
CA ARG A 95 12.92 15.44 3.93
C ARG A 95 12.33 16.54 3.06
N GLU A 96 11.21 16.28 2.39
CA GLU A 96 10.48 17.28 1.60
C GLU A 96 10.03 18.46 2.47
N GLU A 97 9.45 18.19 3.65
CA GLU A 97 9.04 19.22 4.62
C GLU A 97 10.22 20.07 5.11
N GLU A 98 11.34 19.45 5.47
CA GLU A 98 12.57 20.16 5.87
C GLU A 98 13.11 21.05 4.75
N THR A 99 13.17 20.53 3.52
CA THR A 99 13.62 21.32 2.37
C THR A 99 12.68 22.48 2.06
N GLN A 100 11.37 22.28 2.19
CA GLN A 100 10.37 23.32 1.97
C GLN A 100 10.48 24.41 3.05
N MET A 101 10.65 24.03 4.32
CA MET A 101 10.86 24.98 5.40
C MET A 101 12.12 25.81 5.18
N LEU A 102 13.24 25.17 4.84
CA LEU A 102 14.49 25.88 4.54
C LEU A 102 14.34 26.84 3.35
N GLN A 103 13.63 26.42 2.30
CA GLN A 103 13.35 27.26 1.14
C GLN A 103 12.52 28.49 1.53
N ARG A 104 11.45 28.31 2.30
CA ARG A 104 10.64 29.42 2.83
C ARG A 104 11.46 30.37 3.70
N SER A 105 12.35 29.86 4.55
CA SER A 105 13.23 30.70 5.37
C SER A 105 14.19 31.53 4.52
N LYS A 106 14.74 30.95 3.44
CA LYS A 106 15.60 31.67 2.50
C LYS A 106 14.84 32.76 1.74
N GLU A 107 13.65 32.44 1.25
CA GLU A 107 12.79 33.40 0.56
C GLU A 107 12.40 34.54 1.49
N ALA A 108 12.01 34.25 2.74
CA ALA A 108 11.69 35.28 3.72
C ALA A 108 12.86 36.23 4.00
N ALA A 109 14.08 35.69 4.19
CA ALA A 109 15.28 36.49 4.37
C ALA A 109 15.62 37.34 3.13
N GLN A 110 15.37 36.81 1.93
CA GLN A 110 15.56 37.56 0.69
C GLN A 110 14.56 38.72 0.56
N PHE A 111 13.29 38.49 0.92
CA PHE A 111 12.27 39.53 0.92
C PHE A 111 12.58 40.65 1.93
N GLU A 112 13.06 40.31 3.13
CA GLU A 112 13.48 41.30 4.14
C GLU A 112 14.62 42.18 3.62
N GLU A 113 15.63 41.58 2.96
CA GLU A 113 16.73 42.35 2.38
C GLU A 113 16.25 43.26 1.23
N TRP A 114 15.29 42.80 0.43
CA TRP A 114 14.69 43.62 -0.63
C TRP A 114 13.89 44.80 -0.07
N GLU A 115 13.10 44.59 0.98
CA GLU A 115 12.37 45.66 1.68
C GLU A 115 13.34 46.73 2.20
N ARG A 116 14.46 46.30 2.81
CA ARG A 116 15.50 47.23 3.28
C ARG A 116 16.13 48.05 2.14
N GLN A 117 16.38 47.41 0.99
CA GLN A 117 16.93 48.08 -0.19
C GLN A 117 15.92 49.06 -0.81
N GLU A 118 14.64 48.70 -0.84
CA GLU A 118 13.54 49.56 -1.31
C GLU A 118 13.39 50.80 -0.40
N ASP A 119 13.40 50.63 0.92
CA ASP A 119 13.37 51.72 1.88
C ASP A 119 14.54 52.69 1.69
N GLN A 120 15.76 52.15 1.54
CA GLN A 120 16.95 52.96 1.29
C GLN A 120 16.83 53.73 -0.04
N PHE A 121 16.34 53.08 -1.09
CA PHE A 121 16.11 53.72 -2.38
C PHE A 121 15.09 54.86 -2.26
N HIS A 122 13.97 54.65 -1.56
CA HIS A 122 12.96 55.68 -1.34
C HIS A 122 13.50 56.87 -0.52
N LEU A 123 14.32 56.60 0.50
CA LEU A 123 14.99 57.65 1.28
C LEU A 123 15.91 58.50 0.41
N GLU A 124 16.73 57.87 -0.44
CA GLU A 124 17.63 58.57 -1.36
C GLU A 124 16.86 59.37 -2.41
N GLN A 125 15.80 58.81 -2.97
CA GLN A 125 14.90 59.51 -3.89
C GLN A 125 14.26 60.74 -3.23
N ALA A 126 13.80 60.63 -1.97
CA ALA A 126 13.23 61.75 -1.23
C ALA A 126 14.26 62.86 -0.99
N ARG A 127 15.50 62.50 -0.63
CA ARG A 127 16.62 63.44 -0.49
C ARG A 127 16.92 64.16 -1.81
N LEU A 128 17.02 63.41 -2.91
CA LEU A 128 17.27 63.98 -4.24
C LEU A 128 16.15 64.94 -4.66
N ARG A 129 14.88 64.56 -4.50
CA ARG A 129 13.72 65.42 -4.78
C ARG A 129 13.71 66.67 -3.92
N SER A 130 14.12 66.58 -2.65
CA SER A 130 14.25 67.75 -1.79
C SER A 130 15.33 68.70 -2.27
N HIS A 131 16.49 68.18 -2.68
CA HIS A 131 17.58 68.99 -3.22
C HIS A 131 17.17 69.75 -4.49
N ILE A 132 16.55 69.04 -5.44
CA ILE A 132 16.07 69.64 -6.70
C ILE A 132 15.01 70.73 -6.46
N ARG A 133 14.19 70.61 -5.41
CA ARG A 133 13.12 71.57 -5.11
C ARG A 133 13.60 72.86 -4.44
N ILE A 134 14.76 72.83 -3.78
CA ILE A 134 15.31 73.99 -3.05
C ILE A 134 16.25 74.82 -3.94
N GLN A 135 16.79 74.21 -5.00
CA GLN A 135 17.54 74.91 -6.06
C GLN A 135 16.59 75.58 -7.07
#